data_AF-A0A0X3NZV2-F1
#
_entry.id   AF-A0A0X3NZV2-F1
#
_cell.length_a   1.000
_cell.length_b   1.000
_cell.length_c   1.000
_cell.angle_alpha   90.00
_cell.angle_beta   90.00
_cell.angle_gamma   90.00
#
_symmetry.space_group_name_H-M   'P 1'
#
loop_
_entity.id
_entity.type
_entity.pdbx_description
1 polymer ?
#
loop_
_entity_poly.entity_id
_entity_poly.type
_entity_poly.pdbx_seq_one_letter_code
_entity_poly.pdbx_strand_id
1 'polypeptide(L)'
;MAVKNATGSGDRLRRRKRPKACAKICYHFGAALFFVGLIVTIVGFASTDLFQIFVYDNRHPAIFHHIVIHVGLFAIEGDLQDNDNEVTPLEYPPILDEPPWIAAKVMAIIGACSGILALIVHFLLLRHRDLKPWKVVLLELLLLLAAVIGLLIGISLAESEIEEVHNSGDEALTRMLQKNKLLALSVELDKATPGPDSATPESPRAAKGGRISSAEFDLMLSRPLTSFYVLIAADFLLLLGFLAVLVFFVRVCEEEEENRKQLQKAKVASAQSAI
;
A
#
# COMPACT_ATOMS: atom_id res chain seq x y z
N MET A 1 35.72 51.59 49.07
CA MET A 1 35.14 50.25 48.84
C MET A 1 34.01 50.40 47.83
N ALA A 2 34.18 49.87 46.62
CA ALA A 2 33.12 49.81 45.62
C ALA A 2 33.25 48.46 44.90
N VAL A 3 32.32 47.55 45.21
CA VAL A 3 32.24 46.22 44.61
C VAL A 3 31.67 46.37 43.20
N LYS A 4 32.53 46.21 42.19
CA LYS A 4 32.10 46.01 40.80
C LYS A 4 31.66 44.55 40.65
N ASN A 5 30.36 44.31 40.73
CA ASN A 5 29.77 43.04 40.31
C ASN A 5 29.81 42.95 38.79
N ALA A 6 30.81 42.22 38.28
CA ALA A 6 30.90 41.80 36.89
C ALA A 6 30.00 40.58 36.67
N THR A 7 28.70 40.80 36.44
CA THR A 7 27.79 39.78 35.86
C THR A 7 27.62 40.04 34.37
N GLY A 8 28.73 40.00 33.63
CA GLY A 8 28.78 40.31 32.20
C GLY A 8 29.12 39.12 31.29
N SER A 9 29.08 37.88 31.76
CA SER A 9 29.64 36.73 31.02
C SER A 9 28.74 35.49 30.90
N GLY A 10 27.44 35.60 31.20
CA GLY A 10 26.50 34.47 31.11
C GLY A 10 25.69 34.39 29.80
N ASP A 11 25.35 35.54 29.19
CA ASP A 11 24.33 35.57 28.13
C ASP A 11 24.85 35.39 26.70
N ARG A 12 26.17 35.42 26.50
CA ARG A 12 26.74 35.30 25.13
C ARG A 12 26.84 33.87 24.61
N LEU A 13 26.74 32.86 25.47
CA LEU A 13 26.77 31.44 25.08
C LEU A 13 25.38 30.83 24.77
N ARG A 14 24.29 31.56 25.02
CA ARG A 14 22.90 31.09 24.75
C ARG A 14 22.34 31.45 23.38
N ARG A 15 23.09 32.14 22.51
CA ARG A 15 22.72 32.30 21.09
C ARG A 15 23.23 31.10 20.28
N ARG A 16 22.58 29.93 20.41
CA ARG A 16 22.69 28.86 19.39
C ARG A 16 22.19 29.44 18.06
N LYS A 17 23.13 29.76 17.17
CA LYS A 17 22.88 30.32 15.84
C LYS A 17 22.04 29.33 15.00
N ARG A 18 20.80 29.75 14.70
CA ARG A 18 19.95 29.42 13.53
C ARG A 18 19.64 27.94 13.20
N PRO A 19 18.84 27.23 14.00
CA PRO A 19 18.18 25.98 13.58
C PRO A 19 16.97 26.16 12.63
N LYS A 20 16.47 27.40 12.45
CA LYS A 20 15.22 27.67 11.70
C LYS A 20 15.30 27.39 10.20
N ALA A 21 16.45 27.64 9.57
CA ALA A 21 16.63 27.41 8.13
C ALA A 21 16.72 25.92 7.80
N CYS A 22 17.43 25.15 8.62
CA CYS A 22 17.56 23.70 8.45
C CYS A 22 16.21 22.98 8.57
N ALA A 23 15.37 23.37 9.54
CA ALA A 23 14.04 22.78 9.71
C ALA A 23 13.11 23.08 8.52
N LYS A 24 13.18 24.29 7.95
CA LYS A 24 12.41 24.64 6.74
C LYS A 24 12.89 23.89 5.50
N ILE A 25 14.21 23.73 5.33
CA ILE A 25 14.79 22.94 4.24
C ILE A 25 14.35 21.47 4.38
N CYS A 26 14.47 20.92 5.59
CA CYS A 26 14.04 19.56 5.92
C CYS A 26 12.55 19.36 5.62
N TYR A 27 11.70 20.32 5.96
CA TYR A 27 10.26 20.29 5.67
C TYR A 27 9.96 20.20 4.16
N HIS A 28 10.60 21.04 3.34
CA HIS A 28 10.37 21.01 1.89
C HIS A 28 11.00 19.78 1.22
N PHE A 29 12.17 19.35 1.69
CA PHE A 29 12.79 18.12 1.24
C PHE A 29 11.93 16.91 1.60
N GLY A 30 11.34 16.89 2.79
CA GLY A 30 10.39 15.87 3.23
C GLY A 30 9.16 15.79 2.34
N ALA A 31 8.56 16.94 1.99
CA ALA A 31 7.44 16.97 1.06
C ALA A 31 7.81 16.52 -0.36
N ALA A 32 9.04 16.83 -0.82
CA ALA A 32 9.54 16.33 -2.09
C ALA A 32 9.73 14.80 -2.08
N LEU A 33 10.30 14.25 -1.01
CA LEU A 33 10.41 12.78 -0.83
C LEU A 33 9.04 12.13 -0.79
N PHE A 34 8.09 12.72 -0.07
CA PHE A 34 6.72 12.23 0.00
C PHE A 34 6.04 12.25 -1.39
N PHE A 35 6.23 13.32 -2.16
CA PHE A 35 5.71 13.42 -3.52
C PHE A 35 6.27 12.33 -4.44
N VAL A 36 7.58 12.10 -4.39
CA VAL A 36 8.21 11.00 -5.15
C VAL A 36 7.66 9.66 -4.69
N GLY A 37 7.60 9.40 -3.38
CA GLY A 37 7.00 8.19 -2.83
C GLY A 37 5.58 7.98 -3.34
N LEU A 38 4.73 9.01 -3.32
CA LEU A 38 3.35 8.92 -3.76
C LEU A 38 3.21 8.60 -5.25
N ILE A 39 4.05 9.19 -6.11
CA ILE A 39 4.08 8.84 -7.54
C ILE A 39 4.45 7.37 -7.71
N VAL A 40 5.51 6.92 -7.03
CA VAL A 40 5.97 5.54 -7.10
C VAL A 40 4.87 4.58 -6.63
N THR A 41 4.15 4.93 -5.56
CA THR A 41 2.98 4.18 -5.07
C THR A 41 1.88 4.08 -6.12
N ILE A 42 1.50 5.19 -6.76
CA ILE A 42 0.46 5.20 -7.80
C ILE A 42 0.87 4.33 -8.99
N VAL A 43 2.14 4.42 -9.42
CA VAL A 43 2.68 3.57 -10.50
C VAL A 43 2.66 2.10 -10.09
N GLY A 44 3.06 1.78 -8.87
CA GLY A 44 3.02 0.41 -8.34
C GLY A 44 1.59 -0.15 -8.26
N PHE A 45 0.61 0.67 -7.89
CA PHE A 45 -0.81 0.28 -7.89
C PHE A 45 -1.40 0.08 -9.28
N ALA A 46 -0.87 0.78 -10.29
CA ALA A 46 -1.26 0.59 -11.67
C ALA A 46 -0.59 -0.63 -12.32
N SER A 47 0.38 -1.26 -11.66
CA SER A 47 1.03 -2.47 -12.15
C SER A 47 0.15 -3.70 -11.93
N THR A 48 0.13 -4.58 -12.93
CA THR A 48 -0.49 -5.92 -12.91
C THR A 48 0.43 -6.98 -12.29
N ASP A 49 1.69 -6.64 -12.00
CA ASP A 49 2.74 -7.59 -11.67
C ASP A 49 3.24 -7.42 -10.24
N LEU A 50 2.35 -7.49 -9.24
CA LEU A 50 2.80 -7.55 -7.84
C LEU A 50 3.23 -8.97 -7.49
N PHE A 51 2.41 -9.94 -7.89
CA PHE A 51 2.62 -11.36 -7.68
C PHE A 51 2.17 -12.14 -8.91
N GLN A 52 2.71 -13.33 -9.10
CA GLN A 52 2.23 -14.30 -10.08
C GLN A 52 1.76 -15.56 -9.38
N ILE A 53 0.60 -16.06 -9.77
CA ILE A 53 0.11 -17.38 -9.35
C ILE A 53 0.21 -18.31 -10.56
N PHE A 54 0.95 -19.40 -10.40
CA PHE A 54 1.05 -20.46 -11.38
C PHE A 54 0.08 -21.58 -11.02
N VAL A 55 -0.71 -22.02 -12.00
CA VAL A 55 -1.63 -23.14 -11.85
C VAL A 55 -1.24 -24.22 -12.84
N TYR A 56 -0.78 -25.36 -12.34
CA TYR A 56 -0.40 -26.51 -13.14
C TYR A 56 -1.54 -27.52 -13.22
N ASP A 57 -1.73 -28.11 -14.40
CA ASP A 57 -2.67 -29.20 -14.61
C ASP A 57 -1.95 -30.54 -14.44
N ASN A 58 -2.25 -31.25 -13.34
CA ASN A 58 -1.67 -32.56 -13.05
C ASN A 58 -2.50 -33.73 -13.58
N ARG A 59 -3.57 -33.47 -14.35
CA ARG A 59 -4.39 -34.53 -14.95
C ARG A 59 -3.62 -35.33 -15.98
N HIS A 60 -4.07 -36.56 -16.23
CA HIS A 60 -3.48 -37.46 -17.22
C HIS A 60 -4.58 -38.00 -18.15
N PRO A 61 -4.72 -37.46 -19.38
CA PRO A 61 -3.90 -36.41 -19.99
C PRO A 61 -4.21 -34.99 -19.49
N ALA A 62 -3.20 -34.11 -19.48
CA ALA A 62 -3.34 -32.70 -19.09
C ALA A 62 -4.03 -31.90 -20.20
N ILE A 63 -4.91 -30.98 -19.83
CA ILE A 63 -5.67 -30.13 -20.77
C ILE A 63 -4.84 -28.92 -21.20
N PHE A 64 -3.96 -28.43 -20.33
CA PHE A 64 -3.04 -27.33 -20.61
C PHE A 64 -1.74 -27.53 -19.82
N HIS A 65 -0.68 -26.79 -20.15
CA HIS A 65 0.60 -26.94 -19.44
C HIS A 65 0.60 -26.19 -18.10
N HIS A 66 0.33 -24.88 -18.12
CA HIS A 66 0.09 -24.09 -16.92
C HIS A 66 -0.65 -22.79 -17.24
N ILE A 67 -1.22 -22.17 -16.22
CA ILE A 67 -1.78 -20.81 -16.26
C ILE A 67 -0.91 -19.91 -15.40
N VAL A 68 -0.59 -18.73 -15.90
CA VAL A 68 0.06 -17.65 -15.15
C VAL A 68 -0.99 -16.58 -14.88
N ILE A 69 -1.21 -16.24 -13.62
CA ILE A 69 -2.13 -15.18 -13.21
C ILE A 69 -1.28 -14.04 -12.66
N HIS A 70 -1.27 -12.90 -13.36
CA HIS A 70 -0.60 -11.68 -12.94
C HIS A 70 -1.55 -10.91 -12.02
N VAL A 71 -1.18 -10.84 -10.74
CA VAL A 71 -1.99 -10.23 -9.70
C VAL A 71 -1.41 -8.86 -9.36
N GLY A 72 -2.13 -7.82 -9.76
CA GLY A 72 -1.97 -6.44 -9.29
C GLY A 72 -3.09 -6.05 -8.33
N LEU A 73 -2.92 -4.94 -7.61
CA LEU A 73 -3.90 -4.51 -6.61
C LEU A 73 -5.24 -4.10 -7.25
N PHE A 74 -5.19 -3.46 -8.42
CA PHE A 74 -6.37 -2.97 -9.14
C PHE A 74 -6.60 -3.66 -10.50
N ALA A 75 -5.64 -4.44 -10.97
CA ALA A 75 -5.72 -5.13 -12.25
C ALA A 75 -5.20 -6.56 -12.07
N ILE A 76 -5.96 -7.53 -12.58
CA ILE A 76 -5.62 -8.95 -12.55
C ILE A 76 -5.74 -9.44 -13.99
N GLU A 77 -4.65 -10.02 -14.49
CA GLU A 77 -4.56 -10.56 -15.85
C GLU A 77 -4.15 -12.03 -15.76
N GLY A 78 -4.36 -12.77 -16.83
CA GLY A 78 -3.96 -14.17 -16.87
C GLY A 78 -3.59 -14.61 -18.27
N ASP A 79 -2.63 -15.52 -18.34
CA ASP A 79 -2.13 -16.15 -19.55
C ASP A 79 -2.26 -17.67 -19.40
N LEU A 80 -2.86 -18.32 -20.39
CA LEU A 80 -2.92 -19.77 -20.52
C LEU A 80 -1.83 -20.24 -21.47
N GLN A 81 -0.96 -21.11 -20.98
CA GLN A 81 0.01 -21.82 -21.83
C GLN A 81 -0.50 -23.24 -22.10
N ASP A 82 -0.78 -23.52 -23.38
CA ASP A 82 -1.20 -24.84 -23.81
C ASP A 82 0.00 -25.82 -23.91
N ASN A 83 -0.28 -27.11 -24.09
CA ASN A 83 0.70 -28.17 -24.25
C ASN A 83 1.62 -27.97 -25.47
N ASP A 84 1.16 -27.25 -26.48
CA ASP A 84 1.93 -26.87 -27.67
C ASP A 84 2.81 -25.61 -27.46
N ASN A 85 2.88 -25.10 -26.22
CA ASN A 85 3.56 -23.85 -25.83
C ASN A 85 2.99 -22.58 -26.48
N GLU A 86 1.78 -22.62 -27.02
CA GLU A 86 1.06 -21.42 -27.41
C GLU A 86 0.54 -20.70 -26.15
N VAL A 87 0.80 -19.40 -26.08
CA VAL A 87 0.33 -18.54 -24.97
C VAL A 87 -0.87 -17.75 -25.45
N THR A 88 -1.98 -17.90 -24.75
CA THR A 88 -3.23 -17.20 -25.03
C THR A 88 -3.70 -16.44 -23.80
N PRO A 89 -4.14 -15.17 -23.93
CA PRO A 89 -4.65 -14.42 -22.79
C PRO A 89 -5.96 -15.05 -22.30
N LEU A 90 -6.13 -15.14 -20.99
CA LEU A 90 -7.30 -15.69 -20.35
C LEU A 90 -8.49 -14.73 -20.51
N GLU A 91 -9.60 -15.21 -21.08
CA GLU A 91 -10.79 -14.37 -21.31
C GLU A 91 -11.45 -13.95 -19.98
N TYR A 92 -11.42 -14.85 -18.98
CA TYR A 92 -11.99 -14.60 -17.65
C TYR A 92 -10.94 -14.83 -16.55
N PRO A 93 -10.11 -13.82 -16.19
CA PRO A 93 -9.20 -13.91 -15.05
C PRO A 93 -9.97 -14.07 -13.72
N PRO A 94 -9.31 -14.53 -12.65
CA PRO A 94 -9.98 -14.70 -11.37
C PRO A 94 -10.39 -13.35 -10.80
N ILE A 95 -11.59 -13.29 -10.24
CA ILE A 95 -12.09 -12.08 -9.59
C ILE A 95 -11.90 -12.27 -8.08
N LEU A 96 -10.98 -11.50 -7.51
CA LEU A 96 -10.77 -11.41 -6.06
C LEU A 96 -11.77 -10.39 -5.49
N ASP A 97 -12.92 -10.92 -5.03
CA ASP A 97 -14.00 -10.13 -4.40
C ASP A 97 -14.07 -10.36 -2.89
N GLU A 98 -13.08 -11.02 -2.31
CA GLU A 98 -13.07 -11.30 -0.88
C GLU A 98 -12.97 -10.00 -0.06
N PRO A 99 -13.65 -9.93 1.10
CA PRO A 99 -13.67 -8.72 1.92
C PRO A 99 -12.29 -8.12 2.24
N PRO A 100 -11.23 -8.91 2.54
CA PRO A 100 -9.90 -8.36 2.79
C PRO A 100 -9.28 -7.71 1.55
N TRP A 101 -9.47 -8.28 0.37
CA TRP A 101 -9.00 -7.70 -0.90
C TRP A 101 -9.69 -6.36 -1.22
N ILE A 102 -11.01 -6.30 -1.00
CA ILE A 102 -11.76 -5.05 -1.16
C ILE A 102 -11.28 -4.00 -0.15
N ALA A 103 -11.07 -4.40 1.11
CA ALA A 103 -10.54 -3.53 2.14
C ALA A 103 -9.14 -3.01 1.76
N ALA A 104 -8.28 -3.85 1.21
CA ALA A 104 -6.95 -3.48 0.72
C ALA A 104 -7.04 -2.35 -0.32
N LYS A 105 -7.89 -2.51 -1.34
CA LYS A 105 -8.14 -1.48 -2.37
C LYS A 105 -8.66 -0.17 -1.78
N VAL A 106 -9.63 -0.25 -0.87
CA VAL A 106 -10.22 0.94 -0.24
C VAL A 106 -9.19 1.70 0.60
N MET A 107 -8.40 0.99 1.41
CA MET A 107 -7.35 1.60 2.24
C MET A 107 -6.26 2.24 1.38
N ALA A 108 -5.86 1.59 0.29
CA ALA A 108 -4.93 2.14 -0.69
C ALA A 108 -5.45 3.44 -1.33
N ILE A 109 -6.73 3.49 -1.73
CA ILE A 109 -7.37 4.70 -2.29
C ILE A 109 -7.43 5.82 -1.23
N ILE A 110 -7.88 5.51 -0.01
CA ILE A 110 -7.94 6.50 1.08
C ILE A 110 -6.55 7.07 1.35
N GLY A 111 -5.54 6.20 1.39
CA GLY A 111 -4.16 6.58 1.60
C GLY A 111 -3.64 7.53 0.50
N ALA A 112 -3.83 7.15 -0.76
CA ALA A 112 -3.43 7.96 -1.92
C ALA A 112 -4.14 9.33 -1.94
N CYS A 113 -5.47 9.36 -1.77
CA CYS A 113 -6.26 10.58 -1.71
C CYS A 113 -5.80 11.51 -0.58
N SER A 114 -5.54 10.95 0.61
CA SER A 114 -5.03 11.71 1.76
C SER A 114 -3.65 12.31 1.47
N GLY A 115 -2.77 11.55 0.80
CA GLY A 115 -1.45 12.02 0.37
C GLY A 115 -1.52 13.16 -0.65
N ILE A 116 -2.40 13.04 -1.65
CA ILE A 116 -2.64 14.12 -2.63
C ILE A 116 -3.15 15.38 -1.91
N LEU A 117 -4.12 15.24 -1.00
CA LEU A 117 -4.66 16.36 -0.25
C LEU A 117 -3.60 17.02 0.65
N ALA A 118 -2.73 16.22 1.29
CA ALA A 118 -1.62 16.74 2.08
C ALA A 118 -0.67 17.60 1.24
N LEU A 119 -0.34 17.16 0.02
CA LEU A 119 0.52 17.91 -0.91
C LEU A 119 -0.14 19.20 -1.40
N ILE A 120 -1.45 19.19 -1.63
CA ILE A 120 -2.21 20.41 -1.95
C ILE A 120 -2.11 21.40 -0.78
N VAL A 121 -2.33 20.94 0.46
CA VAL A 121 -2.19 21.78 1.66
C VAL A 121 -0.76 22.32 1.78
N HIS A 122 0.27 21.49 1.55
CA HIS A 122 1.67 21.92 1.54
C HIS A 122 1.92 23.05 0.52
N PHE A 123 1.38 22.90 -0.69
CA PHE A 123 1.52 23.91 -1.74
C PHE A 123 0.79 25.22 -1.42
N LEU A 124 -0.39 25.14 -0.80
CA LEU A 124 -1.10 26.32 -0.31
C LEU A 124 -0.31 27.04 0.80
N LEU A 125 0.31 26.28 1.70
CA LEU A 125 1.21 26.81 2.74
C LEU A 125 2.50 27.44 2.18
N LEU A 126 2.96 27.01 1.01
CA LEU A 126 4.08 27.65 0.30
C LEU A 126 3.70 29.02 -0.26
N ARG A 127 2.45 29.16 -0.75
CA ARG A 127 1.94 30.39 -1.35
C ARG A 127 1.69 31.49 -0.33
N HIS A 128 1.17 31.13 0.85
CA HIS A 128 0.93 32.08 1.95
C HIS A 128 2.18 32.19 2.84
N ARG A 129 3.07 33.14 2.50
CA ARG A 129 4.37 33.36 3.19
C ARG A 129 4.26 33.91 4.62
N ASP A 130 3.11 34.46 4.98
CA ASP A 130 2.92 35.14 6.26
C ASP A 130 2.46 34.12 7.32
N LEU A 131 3.38 33.75 8.21
CA LEU A 131 3.17 32.93 9.41
C LEU A 131 2.31 31.68 9.20
N LYS A 132 2.95 30.54 8.92
CA LYS A 132 2.27 29.24 8.88
C LYS A 132 1.62 28.95 10.23
N PRO A 133 0.28 28.93 10.35
CA PRO A 133 -0.36 28.61 11.61
C PRO A 133 -0.10 27.13 11.93
N TRP A 134 0.31 26.84 13.17
CA TRP A 134 0.59 25.47 13.63
C TRP A 134 -0.57 24.50 13.36
N LYS A 135 -1.82 25.01 13.36
CA LYS A 135 -3.04 24.25 13.06
C LYS A 135 -3.07 23.69 11.64
N VAL A 136 -2.58 24.44 10.65
CA VAL A 136 -2.59 23.99 9.25
C VAL A 136 -1.43 23.01 9.01
N VAL A 137 -0.29 23.20 9.68
CA VAL A 137 0.80 22.20 9.68
C VAL A 137 0.36 20.91 10.37
N LEU A 138 -0.43 21.00 11.44
CA LEU A 138 -1.04 19.82 12.08
C LEU A 138 -2.00 19.10 11.13
N LEU A 139 -2.85 19.83 10.40
CA LEU A 139 -3.74 19.24 9.39
C LEU A 139 -2.95 18.50 8.31
N GLU A 140 -1.90 19.13 7.76
CA GLU A 140 -0.98 18.49 6.81
C GLU A 140 -0.40 17.19 7.40
N LEU A 141 0.10 17.24 8.63
CA LEU A 141 0.68 16.08 9.32
C LEU A 141 -0.32 14.93 9.50
N LEU A 142 -1.58 15.25 9.85
CA LEU A 142 -2.63 14.23 10.00
C LEU A 142 -2.99 13.58 8.67
N LEU A 143 -3.02 14.36 7.58
CA LEU A 143 -3.25 13.83 6.23
C LEU A 143 -2.09 12.94 5.76
N LEU A 144 -0.84 13.35 6.03
CA LEU A 144 0.34 12.52 5.75
C LEU A 144 0.33 11.23 6.56
N LEU A 145 -0.07 11.29 7.83
CA LEU A 145 -0.20 10.10 8.68
C LEU A 145 -1.28 9.14 8.15
N ALA A 146 -2.45 9.66 7.80
CA ALA A 146 -3.52 8.88 7.19
C ALA A 146 -3.09 8.25 5.87
N ALA A 147 -2.28 8.97 5.07
CA ALA A 147 -1.71 8.44 3.84
C ALA A 147 -0.77 7.26 4.09
N VAL A 148 0.22 7.42 4.97
CA VAL A 148 1.19 6.37 5.30
C VAL A 148 0.49 5.14 5.88
N ILE A 149 -0.41 5.32 6.84
CA ILE A 149 -1.14 4.20 7.46
C ILE A 149 -2.04 3.51 6.44
N GLY A 150 -2.78 4.26 5.63
CA GLY A 150 -3.71 3.69 4.66
C GLY A 150 -3.00 2.86 3.59
N LEU A 151 -1.86 3.34 3.10
CA LEU A 151 -1.05 2.62 2.10
C LEU A 151 -0.41 1.37 2.70
N LEU A 152 0.17 1.46 3.90
CA LEU A 152 0.74 0.29 4.60
C LEU A 152 -0.30 -0.79 4.87
N ILE A 153 -1.48 -0.41 5.38
CA ILE A 153 -2.57 -1.37 5.62
C ILE A 153 -3.03 -1.98 4.30
N GLY A 154 -3.21 -1.17 3.25
CA GLY A 154 -3.64 -1.63 1.94
C GLY A 154 -2.69 -2.69 1.37
N ILE A 155 -1.39 -2.42 1.39
CA ILE A 155 -0.37 -3.35 0.89
C ILE A 155 -0.29 -4.61 1.76
N SER A 156 -0.35 -4.47 3.09
CA SER A 156 -0.26 -5.61 4.02
C SER A 156 -1.46 -6.56 3.87
N LEU A 157 -2.67 -6.01 3.69
CA LEU A 157 -3.88 -6.81 3.47
C LEU A 157 -3.85 -7.52 2.11
N ALA A 158 -3.35 -6.86 1.07
CA ALA A 158 -3.20 -7.47 -0.24
C ALA A 158 -2.20 -8.64 -0.20
N GLU A 159 -1.05 -8.47 0.45
CA GLU A 159 -0.06 -9.53 0.63
C GLU A 159 -0.67 -10.74 1.38
N SER A 160 -1.37 -10.48 2.50
CA SER A 160 -1.98 -11.54 3.32
C SER A 160 -3.03 -12.34 2.55
N GLU A 161 -3.87 -11.67 1.76
CA GLU A 161 -4.91 -12.33 0.96
C GLU A 161 -4.31 -13.21 -0.14
N ILE A 162 -3.22 -12.76 -0.78
CA ILE A 162 -2.55 -13.55 -1.82
C ILE A 162 -1.94 -14.83 -1.22
N GLU A 163 -1.38 -14.73 -0.01
CA GLU A 163 -0.90 -15.90 0.72
C GLU A 163 -2.06 -16.85 1.08
N GLU A 164 -3.23 -16.33 1.43
CA GLU A 164 -4.43 -17.12 1.71
C GLU A 164 -4.96 -17.83 0.45
N VAL A 165 -5.06 -17.14 -0.69
CA VAL A 165 -5.46 -17.73 -1.99
C VAL A 165 -4.50 -18.85 -2.39
N HIS A 166 -3.20 -18.66 -2.18
CA HIS A 166 -2.20 -19.71 -2.40
C HIS A 166 -2.41 -20.93 -1.48
N ASN A 167 -2.63 -20.70 -0.19
CA ASN A 167 -2.70 -21.77 0.80
C ASN A 167 -4.04 -22.53 0.78
N SER A 168 -5.12 -21.91 0.30
CA SER A 168 -6.47 -22.47 0.33
C SER A 168 -7.02 -22.92 -1.02
N GLY A 169 -6.41 -22.50 -2.14
CA GLY A 169 -6.81 -22.97 -3.48
C GLY A 169 -8.27 -22.67 -3.80
N ASP A 170 -8.64 -21.40 -3.59
CA ASP A 170 -10.01 -20.98 -3.28
C ASP A 170 -11.08 -21.17 -4.40
N GLU A 171 -12.34 -20.98 -4.01
CA GLU A 171 -13.53 -20.92 -4.86
C GLU A 171 -13.37 -19.97 -6.06
N ALA A 172 -12.62 -18.87 -5.91
CA ALA A 172 -12.31 -17.95 -7.01
C ALA A 172 -11.56 -18.62 -8.17
N LEU A 173 -10.58 -19.47 -7.88
CA LEU A 173 -9.85 -20.23 -8.90
C LEU A 173 -10.77 -21.26 -9.57
N THR A 174 -11.61 -21.92 -8.77
CA THR A 174 -12.60 -22.87 -9.30
C THR A 174 -13.55 -22.19 -10.28
N ARG A 175 -14.09 -21.02 -9.93
CA ARG A 175 -14.96 -20.24 -10.81
C ARG A 175 -14.24 -19.80 -12.09
N MET A 176 -12.97 -19.41 -12.00
CA MET A 176 -12.14 -19.05 -13.15
C MET A 176 -11.99 -20.25 -14.11
N LEU A 177 -11.56 -21.40 -13.61
CA LEU A 177 -11.41 -22.61 -14.43
C LEU A 177 -12.73 -23.08 -15.04
N GLN A 178 -13.86 -22.91 -14.34
CA GLN A 178 -15.19 -23.23 -14.87
C GLN A 178 -15.60 -22.28 -16.00
N LYS A 179 -15.43 -20.96 -15.82
CA LYS A 179 -15.80 -19.94 -16.82
C LYS A 179 -14.99 -20.06 -18.10
N ASN A 180 -13.70 -20.39 -17.99
CA ASN A 180 -12.85 -20.67 -19.15
C ASN A 180 -13.03 -22.10 -19.72
N LYS A 181 -14.02 -22.86 -19.22
CA LYS A 181 -14.35 -24.24 -19.65
C LYS A 181 -13.23 -25.28 -19.47
N LEU A 182 -12.19 -24.96 -18.72
CA LEU A 182 -11.03 -25.82 -18.45
C LEU A 182 -11.35 -26.98 -17.50
N LEU A 183 -12.48 -26.89 -16.78
CA LEU A 183 -13.06 -28.01 -16.03
C LEU A 183 -14.05 -28.84 -16.85
N ALA A 184 -14.83 -28.23 -17.75
CA ALA A 184 -15.83 -28.95 -18.53
C ALA A 184 -15.21 -29.91 -19.57
N LEU A 185 -14.07 -29.51 -20.15
CA LEU A 185 -13.28 -30.35 -21.07
C LEU A 185 -12.82 -31.67 -20.43
N SER A 186 -12.66 -31.72 -19.10
CA SER A 186 -12.30 -32.97 -18.40
C SER A 186 -13.41 -34.01 -18.44
N VAL A 187 -14.67 -33.59 -18.33
CA VAL A 187 -15.84 -34.48 -18.34
C VAL A 187 -16.10 -35.05 -19.73
N GLU A 188 -15.72 -34.33 -20.77
CA GLU A 188 -15.77 -34.82 -22.15
C GLU A 188 -14.59 -35.74 -22.49
N LEU A 189 -13.39 -35.46 -21.96
CA LEU A 189 -12.20 -36.29 -22.16
C LEU A 189 -12.30 -37.65 -21.45
N ASP A 190 -12.88 -37.68 -20.25
CA ASP A 190 -13.20 -38.92 -19.53
C ASP A 190 -14.22 -39.78 -20.29
N LYS A 191 -15.16 -39.15 -20.99
CA LYS A 191 -16.13 -39.86 -21.85
C LYS A 191 -15.53 -40.32 -23.19
N ALA A 192 -14.51 -39.63 -23.67
CA ALA A 192 -13.86 -39.92 -24.96
C ALA A 192 -12.77 -40.99 -24.85
N THR A 193 -12.38 -41.40 -23.63
CA THR A 193 -11.40 -42.47 -23.40
C THR A 193 -12.13 -43.83 -23.33
N PRO A 194 -12.00 -44.73 -24.33
CA PRO A 194 -12.63 -46.04 -24.26
C PRO A 194 -11.80 -46.94 -23.34
N GLY A 195 -12.25 -47.11 -22.10
CA GLY A 195 -11.74 -48.16 -21.21
C GLY A 195 -12.21 -49.54 -21.66
N PRO A 196 -11.38 -50.60 -21.56
CA PRO A 196 -11.74 -51.94 -21.99
C PRO A 196 -12.78 -52.55 -21.02
N ASP A 197 -13.90 -52.96 -21.60
CA ASP A 197 -14.94 -53.87 -21.10
C ASP A 197 -14.88 -54.30 -19.61
N SER A 198 -15.80 -53.76 -18.81
CA SER A 198 -16.54 -54.59 -17.84
C SER A 198 -17.88 -53.95 -17.48
N ALA A 199 -18.93 -54.76 -17.51
CA ALA A 199 -20.32 -54.34 -17.42
C ALA A 199 -20.81 -54.24 -15.97
N THR A 200 -21.35 -53.08 -15.58
CA THR A 200 -22.38 -52.95 -14.54
C THR A 200 -23.14 -51.64 -14.71
N PRO A 201 -24.50 -51.63 -14.70
CA PRO A 201 -25.27 -50.40 -14.84
C PRO A 201 -25.49 -49.78 -13.45
N GLU A 202 -24.73 -48.75 -13.10
CA GLU A 202 -25.07 -47.89 -11.96
C GLU A 202 -25.73 -46.58 -12.40
N SER A 203 -26.83 -46.31 -11.68
CA SER A 203 -27.78 -45.20 -11.77
C SER A 203 -27.15 -43.79 -11.78
N PRO A 204 -27.76 -42.79 -12.44
CA PRO A 204 -27.20 -41.45 -12.58
C PRO A 204 -27.19 -40.74 -11.22
N ARG A 205 -26.05 -40.75 -10.54
CA ARG A 205 -25.82 -39.87 -9.39
C ARG A 205 -25.63 -38.44 -9.88
N ALA A 206 -26.61 -37.64 -9.49
CA ALA A 206 -26.68 -36.20 -9.54
C ALA A 206 -25.32 -35.49 -9.53
N ALA A 207 -25.14 -34.58 -10.48
CA ALA A 207 -24.19 -33.48 -10.44
C ALA A 207 -24.34 -32.72 -9.11
N LYS A 208 -23.55 -33.09 -8.11
CA LYS A 208 -23.33 -32.30 -6.92
C LYS A 208 -21.95 -31.67 -7.07
N GLY A 209 -21.92 -30.35 -6.89
CA GLY A 209 -20.82 -29.44 -7.19
C GLY A 209 -19.45 -30.07 -7.02
N GLY A 210 -18.71 -30.11 -8.13
CA GLY A 210 -17.33 -30.56 -8.18
C GLY A 210 -16.48 -29.64 -7.30
N ARG A 211 -16.25 -30.08 -6.07
CA ARG A 211 -15.13 -29.62 -5.27
C ARG A 211 -13.90 -30.13 -6.03
N ILE A 212 -13.11 -29.22 -6.58
CA ILE A 212 -11.85 -29.58 -7.23
C ILE A 212 -11.06 -30.42 -6.21
N SER A 213 -10.74 -31.66 -6.58
CA SER A 213 -9.81 -32.46 -5.79
C SER A 213 -8.46 -31.75 -5.86
N SER A 214 -7.86 -31.40 -4.73
CA SER A 214 -6.54 -30.75 -4.67
C SER A 214 -5.41 -31.58 -5.31
N ALA A 215 -5.71 -32.80 -5.78
CA ALA A 215 -4.79 -33.65 -6.53
C ALA A 215 -4.74 -33.33 -8.03
N GLU A 216 -5.74 -32.63 -8.59
CA GLU A 216 -5.84 -32.38 -10.04
C GLU A 216 -5.09 -31.12 -10.49
N PHE A 217 -4.95 -30.12 -9.61
CA PHE A 217 -4.27 -28.87 -9.91
C PHE A 217 -3.30 -28.53 -8.79
N ASP A 218 -2.10 -28.08 -9.17
CA ASP A 218 -1.10 -27.57 -8.22
C ASP A 218 -0.99 -26.05 -8.36
N LEU A 219 -1.01 -25.36 -7.22
CA LEU A 219 -0.86 -23.91 -7.16
C LEU A 219 0.53 -23.58 -6.64
N MET A 220 1.25 -22.75 -7.39
CA MET A 220 2.53 -22.20 -6.95
C MET A 220 2.46 -20.67 -6.97
N LEU A 221 2.71 -20.05 -5.82
CA LEU A 221 2.89 -18.61 -5.75
C LEU A 221 4.33 -18.23 -6.10
N SER A 222 4.48 -17.25 -6.99
CA SER A 222 5.78 -16.67 -7.30
C SER A 222 6.36 -15.94 -6.08
N ARG A 223 7.67 -15.70 -6.09
CA ARG A 223 8.23 -14.68 -5.20
C ARG A 223 7.62 -13.31 -5.55
N PRO A 224 7.55 -12.38 -4.59
CA PRO A 224 7.12 -11.01 -4.87
C PRO A 224 7.95 -10.42 -6.02
N LEU A 225 7.28 -9.75 -6.96
CA LEU A 225 7.91 -9.21 -8.14
C LEU A 225 8.49 -7.82 -7.87
N THR A 226 9.25 -7.30 -8.83
CA THR A 226 9.92 -6.00 -8.73
C THR A 226 8.94 -4.87 -8.35
N SER A 227 7.72 -4.89 -8.88
CA SER A 227 6.69 -3.89 -8.58
C SER A 227 6.31 -3.87 -7.09
N PHE A 228 6.32 -5.03 -6.42
CA PHE A 228 6.08 -5.12 -4.98
C PHE A 228 7.24 -4.50 -4.17
N TYR A 229 8.49 -4.78 -4.54
CA TYR A 229 9.64 -4.14 -3.89
C TYR A 229 9.69 -2.63 -4.13
N VAL A 230 9.24 -2.17 -5.30
CA VAL A 230 9.09 -0.75 -5.61
C VAL A 230 8.03 -0.08 -4.71
N LEU A 231 6.92 -0.76 -4.41
CA LEU A 231 5.92 -0.29 -3.44
C LEU A 231 6.49 -0.22 -2.02
N ILE A 232 7.24 -1.22 -1.58
CA ILE A 232 7.92 -1.18 -0.27
C ILE A 232 8.89 0.02 -0.21
N ALA A 233 9.67 0.25 -1.26
CA ALA A 233 10.56 1.41 -1.32
C ALA A 233 9.79 2.74 -1.28
N ALA A 234 8.61 2.81 -1.90
CA ALA A 234 7.74 3.96 -1.85
C ALA A 234 7.26 4.25 -0.42
N ASP A 235 6.87 3.23 0.34
CA ASP A 235 6.47 3.37 1.74
C ASP A 235 7.58 3.96 2.61
N PHE A 236 8.83 3.54 2.39
CA PHE A 236 9.98 4.15 3.08
C PHE A 236 10.15 5.64 2.75
N LEU A 237 9.97 6.03 1.49
CA LEU A 237 10.03 7.43 1.07
C LEU A 237 8.90 8.26 1.70
N LEU A 238 7.68 7.71 1.74
CA LEU A 238 6.53 8.33 2.37
C LEU A 238 6.74 8.51 3.87
N LEU A 239 7.24 7.48 4.56
CA LEU A 239 7.56 7.53 5.99
C LEU A 239 8.65 8.55 6.30
N LEU A 240 9.70 8.61 5.48
CA LEU A 240 10.78 9.58 5.64
C LEU A 240 10.27 11.01 5.41
N GLY A 241 9.41 11.21 4.41
CA GLY A 241 8.74 12.48 4.15
C GLY A 241 7.86 12.92 5.32
N PHE A 242 7.03 12.01 5.84
CA PHE A 242 6.23 12.23 7.04
C PHE A 242 7.09 12.63 8.25
N LEU A 243 8.18 11.90 8.51
CA LEU A 243 9.06 12.16 9.65
C LEU A 243 9.70 13.56 9.56
N ALA A 244 10.11 13.98 8.37
CA ALA A 244 10.66 15.32 8.16
C ALA A 244 9.62 16.43 8.45
N VAL A 245 8.36 16.23 8.05
CA VAL A 245 7.26 17.17 8.35
C VAL A 245 6.93 17.16 9.85
N LEU A 246 6.95 16.00 10.51
CA LEU A 246 6.76 15.87 11.96
C LEU A 246 7.83 16.66 12.73
N VAL A 247 9.10 16.54 12.34
CA VAL A 247 10.20 17.30 12.96
C VAL A 247 9.96 18.80 12.81
N PHE A 248 9.50 19.26 11.64
CA PHE A 248 9.14 20.66 11.44
C PHE A 248 7.96 21.09 12.31
N PHE A 249 6.92 20.27 12.42
CA PHE A 249 5.76 20.54 13.27
C PHE A 249 6.15 20.72 14.74
N VAL A 250 7.00 19.84 15.28
CA VAL A 250 7.52 19.99 16.65
C VAL A 250 8.17 21.35 16.86
N ARG A 251 8.97 21.82 15.88
CA ARG A 251 9.61 23.14 15.94
C ARG A 251 8.62 24.29 15.93
N VAL A 252 7.57 24.19 15.11
CA VAL A 252 6.51 25.20 15.07
C VAL A 252 5.77 25.27 16.42
N CYS A 253 5.54 24.12 17.05
CA CYS A 253 4.92 24.06 18.38
C CYS A 253 5.83 24.63 19.49
N GLU A 254 7.13 24.33 19.48
CA GLU A 254 8.11 24.92 20.39
C GLU A 254 8.09 26.45 20.31
N GLU A 255 8.09 27.01 19.09
CA GLU A 255 8.09 28.47 18.85
C GLU A 255 6.79 29.13 19.36
N GLU A 256 5.65 28.49 19.14
CA GLU A 256 4.36 29.00 19.63
C GLU A 256 4.25 28.95 21.17
N GLU A 257 4.85 27.93 21.79
CA GLU A 257 4.92 27.86 23.25
C GLU A 257 5.84 28.94 23.84
N GLU A 258 7.01 29.18 23.23
CA GLU A 258 7.90 30.27 23.63
C GLU A 258 7.21 31.65 23.49
N ASN A 259 6.50 31.89 22.39
CA ASN A 259 5.75 33.12 22.16
C ASN A 259 4.65 33.32 23.22
N ARG A 260 3.90 32.26 23.57
CA ARG A 260 2.88 32.32 24.64
C ARG A 260 3.50 32.65 25.99
N LYS A 261 4.63 32.03 26.34
CA LYS A 261 5.37 32.32 27.58
C LYS A 261 5.87 33.77 27.62
N GLN A 262 6.37 34.30 26.50
CA GLN A 262 6.81 35.70 26.40
C GLN A 262 5.63 36.67 26.52
N LEU A 263 4.50 36.38 25.88
CA LEU A 263 3.29 37.19 25.96
C LEU A 263 2.73 37.24 27.40
N GLN A 264 2.75 36.11 28.11
CA GLN A 264 2.37 36.05 29.53
C GLN A 264 3.30 36.90 30.41
N LYS A 265 4.62 36.78 30.22
CA LYS A 265 5.59 37.62 30.95
C LYS A 265 5.39 39.11 30.68
N ALA A 266 5.13 39.48 29.43
CA ALA A 266 4.86 40.86 29.05
C ALA A 266 3.59 41.41 29.71
N LYS A 267 2.51 40.60 29.75
CA LYS A 267 1.25 40.96 30.44
C LYS A 267 1.44 41.16 31.94
N VAL A 268 2.24 40.31 32.59
CA VAL A 268 2.54 40.44 34.04
C VAL A 268 3.38 41.69 34.30
N ALA A 269 4.41 41.93 33.48
CA ALA A 269 5.26 43.12 33.61
C ALA A 269 4.47 44.42 33.39
N SER A 270 3.57 44.47 32.39
CA SER A 270 2.74 45.64 32.13
C SER A 270 1.74 45.91 33.27
N ALA A 271 1.19 44.85 33.88
CA ALA A 271 0.29 44.98 35.02
C ALA A 271 1.01 45.52 36.27
N GLN A 272 2.27 45.12 36.49
CA GLN A 272 3.10 45.62 37.59
C GLN A 272 3.55 47.06 37.39
N SER A 273 3.78 47.52 36.15
CA SER A 273 4.13 48.92 35.87
C SER A 273 2.96 49.91 35.96
N ALA A 274 1.72 49.40 36.07
CA ALA A 274 0.50 50.20 36.12
C ALA A 274 -0.02 50.43 37.56
N ILE A 275 0.68 49.88 38.56
CA ILE A 275 0.42 50.04 40.01
C ILE A 275 1.51 50.96 40.57
#